data_AF-A0A2V8ZY86-F1
#
_entry.id   AF-A0A2V8ZY86-F1
#
_cell.length_a   1.000
_cell.length_b   1.000
_cell.length_c   1.000
_cell.angle_alpha   90.00
_cell.angle_beta   90.00
_cell.angle_gamma   90.00
#
_symmetry.space_group_name_H-M   'P 1'
#
loop_
_entity.id
_entity.type
_entity.pdbx_description
1 polymer ?
#
loop_
_entity_poly.entity_id
_entity_poly.type
_entity_poly.pdbx_seq_one_letter_code
_entity_poly.pdbx_strand_id
1 'polypeptide(L)'
;MSRVVLDASALLAILNQEPGAEKLTPELLSTAAISTVNLAELHGKLVGRGLSPDDAWEAALSPIREAVPFSSEHARLVGDLVVQTRPVGLSLGDRACLALGLALKASVYTADKSWKKLKVGARIHVIR
;
A
#
# COMPACT_ATOMS: atom_id res chain seq x y z
N MET A 1 -9.73 -4.44 -16.77
CA MET A 1 -9.43 -3.21 -16.00
C MET A 1 -8.12 -3.43 -15.26
N SER A 2 -7.21 -2.45 -15.26
CA SER A 2 -5.94 -2.55 -14.53
C SER A 2 -6.18 -2.34 -13.04
N ARG A 3 -5.80 -3.31 -12.22
CA ARG A 3 -5.78 -3.16 -10.75
C ARG A 3 -4.62 -2.27 -10.34
N VAL A 4 -4.79 -1.53 -9.24
CA VAL A 4 -3.71 -0.81 -8.56
C VAL A 4 -3.58 -1.29 -7.13
N VAL A 5 -2.38 -1.23 -6.58
CA VAL A 5 -2.10 -1.61 -5.20
C VAL A 5 -1.72 -0.37 -4.42
N LEU A 6 -2.34 -0.17 -3.27
CA LEU A 6 -2.07 0.97 -2.40
C LEU A 6 -1.27 0.54 -1.18
N ASP A 7 -0.18 1.26 -0.93
CA ASP A 7 0.51 1.23 0.35
C ASP A 7 -0.30 1.97 1.43
N ALA A 8 -0.07 1.62 2.69
CA ALA A 8 -0.70 2.26 3.85
C ALA A 8 -0.44 3.77 3.86
N SER A 9 0.77 4.20 3.46
CA SER A 9 1.10 5.62 3.40
C SER A 9 0.31 6.40 2.33
N ALA A 10 -0.04 5.75 1.21
CA ALA A 10 -0.87 6.36 0.16
C ALA A 10 -2.33 6.54 0.63
N LEU A 11 -2.88 5.55 1.33
CA LEU A 11 -4.22 5.66 1.91
C LEU A 11 -4.28 6.69 3.03
N LEU A 12 -3.25 6.76 3.89
CA LEU A 12 -3.18 7.82 4.89
C LEU A 12 -3.17 9.21 4.27
N ALA A 13 -2.45 9.38 3.16
CA ALA A 13 -2.46 10.66 2.45
C ALA A 13 -3.86 11.03 1.96
N ILE A 14 -4.66 10.07 1.48
CA ILE A 14 -6.07 10.31 1.11
C ILE A 14 -6.90 10.70 2.32
N LEU A 15 -6.87 9.88 3.39
CA LEU A 15 -7.70 10.09 4.58
C LEU A 15 -7.38 11.43 5.27
N ASN A 16 -6.13 11.87 5.20
CA ASN A 16 -5.67 13.12 5.78
C ASN A 16 -5.75 14.33 4.82
N GLN A 17 -6.17 14.13 3.56
CA GLN A 17 -6.13 15.16 2.52
C GLN A 17 -4.73 15.78 2.34
N GLU A 18 -3.70 14.94 2.42
CA GLU A 18 -2.30 15.36 2.23
C GLU A 18 -2.02 15.68 0.76
N PRO A 19 -1.06 16.60 0.46
CA PRO A 19 -0.64 16.88 -0.90
C PRO A 19 -0.23 15.61 -1.66
N GLY A 20 -0.68 15.45 -2.90
CA GLY A 20 -0.46 14.27 -3.71
C GLY A 20 -1.63 13.28 -3.70
N ALA A 21 -2.55 13.38 -2.74
CA ALA A 21 -3.76 12.56 -2.70
C ALA A 21 -4.65 12.75 -3.94
N GLU A 22 -4.62 13.94 -4.56
CA GLU A 22 -5.35 14.26 -5.79
C GLU A 22 -4.95 13.37 -6.99
N LYS A 23 -3.78 12.72 -6.93
CA LYS A 23 -3.33 11.77 -7.96
C LYS A 23 -4.02 10.41 -7.87
N LEU A 24 -4.65 10.10 -6.74
CA LEU A 24 -5.40 8.87 -6.50
C LEU A 24 -6.89 9.14 -6.77
N THR A 25 -7.22 9.24 -8.06
CA THR A 25 -8.57 9.60 -8.51
C THR A 25 -9.61 8.55 -8.09
N PRO A 26 -10.92 8.92 -8.01
CA PRO A 26 -11.98 7.97 -7.69
C PRO A 26 -12.00 6.73 -8.61
N GLU A 27 -11.64 6.90 -9.88
CA GLU A 27 -11.55 5.78 -10.84
C GLU A 27 -10.43 4.81 -10.46
N LEU A 28 -9.28 5.30 -10.01
CA LEU A 28 -8.19 4.46 -9.52
C LEU A 28 -8.63 3.71 -8.25
N LEU A 29 -9.26 4.41 -7.31
CA LEU A 29 -9.75 3.83 -6.05
C LEU A 29 -10.79 2.73 -6.28
N SER A 30 -11.65 2.87 -7.30
CA SER A 30 -12.63 1.82 -7.69
C SER A 30 -12.00 0.48 -8.11
N THR A 31 -10.68 0.47 -8.34
CA THR A 31 -9.88 -0.71 -8.70
C THR A 31 -8.73 -1.00 -7.72
N ALA A 32 -8.69 -0.28 -6.59
CA ALA A 32 -7.61 -0.35 -5.63
C ALA A 32 -7.70 -1.58 -4.74
N ALA A 33 -6.59 -2.32 -4.67
CA ALA A 33 -6.37 -3.40 -3.73
C ALA A 33 -5.36 -2.98 -2.67
N ILE A 34 -5.47 -3.54 -1.47
CA ILE A 34 -4.46 -3.45 -0.41
C ILE A 34 -4.11 -4.84 0.10
N SER A 35 -2.86 -5.06 0.49
CA SER A 35 -2.51 -6.28 1.25
C SER A 35 -3.08 -6.18 2.66
N THR A 36 -3.59 -7.28 3.22
CA THR A 36 -4.05 -7.28 4.62
C THR A 36 -2.95 -6.87 5.62
N VAL A 37 -1.68 -7.01 5.25
CA VAL A 37 -0.54 -6.51 6.05
C VAL A 37 -0.53 -4.98 6.11
N ASN A 38 -0.67 -4.32 4.95
CA ASN A 38 -0.72 -2.86 4.88
C ASN A 38 -2.04 -2.31 5.43
N LEU A 39 -3.14 -3.07 5.33
CA LEU A 39 -4.40 -2.72 5.99
C LEU A 39 -4.26 -2.71 7.52
N ALA A 40 -3.59 -3.71 8.09
CA ALA A 40 -3.30 -3.75 9.52
C ALA A 40 -2.43 -2.56 9.97
N GLU A 41 -1.42 -2.19 9.15
CA GLU A 41 -0.60 -1.01 9.41
C GLU A 41 -1.43 0.29 9.37
N LEU A 42 -2.30 0.44 8.36
CA LEU A 42 -3.21 1.58 8.25
C LEU A 42 -4.14 1.67 9.45
N HIS A 43 -4.82 0.57 9.80
CA HIS A 43 -5.71 0.49 10.95
C HIS A 43 -5.00 0.87 12.25
N GLY A 44 -3.81 0.29 12.51
CA GLY A 44 -3.00 0.62 13.67
C GLY A 44 -2.58 2.09 13.73
N LYS A 45 -2.25 2.71 12.59
CA LYS A 45 -1.92 4.13 12.52
C LYS A 45 -3.13 5.03 12.79
N LEU A 46 -4.33 4.64 12.35
CA LEU A 46 -5.58 5.37 12.61
C LEU A 46 -5.97 5.27 14.10
N VAL A 47 -5.92 4.07 14.69
CA VAL A 47 -6.13 3.88 16.13
C VAL A 47 -5.11 4.68 16.93
N GLY A 48 -3.82 4.63 16.54
CA GLY A 48 -2.75 5.41 17.18
C GLY A 48 -2.93 6.93 17.08
N ARG A 49 -3.82 7.42 16.20
CA ARG A 49 -4.20 8.84 16.08
C ARG A 49 -5.47 9.20 16.84
N GLY A 50 -6.06 8.26 17.58
CA GLY A 50 -7.21 8.49 18.46
C GLY A 50 -8.57 8.11 17.89
N LEU A 51 -8.64 7.45 16.72
CA LEU A 51 -9.89 6.87 16.25
C LEU A 51 -10.24 5.63 17.10
N SER A 52 -11.54 5.39 17.29
CA SER A 52 -11.99 4.12 17.86
C SER A 52 -11.60 2.96 16.93
N PRO A 53 -11.40 1.73 17.43
CA PRO A 53 -11.06 0.58 16.60
C PRO A 53 -12.05 0.35 15.45
N ASP A 54 -13.35 0.56 15.69
CA ASP A 54 -14.41 0.37 14.69
C ASP A 54 -14.39 1.50 13.64
N ASP A 55 -14.31 2.77 14.06
CA ASP A 55 -14.22 3.90 13.12
C ASP A 55 -12.95 3.82 12.27
N ALA A 56 -11.83 3.40 12.89
CA ALA A 56 -10.57 3.20 12.19
C ALA A 56 -10.67 2.08 11.14
N TRP A 57 -11.41 1.01 11.42
CA TRP A 57 -11.61 -0.09 10.51
C TRP A 57 -12.46 0.32 9.30
N GLU A 58 -13.60 0.96 9.55
CA GLU A 58 -14.49 1.48 8.50
C GLU A 58 -13.77 2.52 7.63
N ALA A 59 -13.03 3.45 8.25
CA ALA A 59 -12.24 4.43 7.53
C ALA A 59 -11.17 3.78 6.63
N ALA A 60 -10.50 2.73 7.12
CA ALA A 60 -9.46 2.02 6.37
C ALA A 60 -10.00 1.25 5.15
N LEU A 61 -11.23 0.73 5.23
CA LEU A 61 -11.88 -0.02 4.14
C LEU A 61 -12.59 0.87 3.12
N SER A 62 -13.10 2.03 3.54
CA SER A 62 -13.91 2.92 2.69
C SER A 62 -13.29 3.34 1.34
N PRO A 63 -11.97 3.59 1.20
CA PRO A 63 -11.40 4.11 -0.05
C PRO A 63 -10.93 3.01 -1.02
N ILE A 64 -11.05 1.73 -0.67
CA ILE A 64 -10.51 0.62 -1.46
C ILE A 64 -11.60 -0.31 -1.97
N ARG A 65 -11.29 -1.05 -3.04
CA ARG A 65 -12.18 -2.08 -3.59
C ARG A 65 -12.06 -3.39 -2.81
N GLU A 66 -10.83 -3.81 -2.50
CA GLU A 66 -10.59 -5.12 -1.87
C GLU A 66 -9.33 -5.15 -0.99
N ALA A 67 -9.41 -5.90 0.11
CA ALA A 67 -8.27 -6.30 0.90
C ALA A 67 -7.86 -7.73 0.52
N VAL A 68 -6.63 -7.90 0.05
CA VAL A 68 -6.10 -9.19 -0.44
C VAL A 68 -5.35 -9.90 0.68
N PRO A 69 -5.75 -11.13 1.05
CA PRO A 69 -5.07 -11.91 2.08
C PRO A 69 -3.59 -12.14 1.77
N PHE A 70 -2.75 -12.05 2.80
CA PHE A 70 -1.33 -12.37 2.70
C PHE A 70 -1.13 -13.89 2.57
N SER A 71 -0.70 -14.34 1.39
CA SER A 71 -0.53 -15.75 1.05
C SER A 71 0.92 -16.21 1.20
N SER A 72 1.16 -17.52 1.08
CA SER A 72 2.51 -18.09 1.00
C SER A 72 3.28 -17.60 -0.23
N GLU A 73 2.60 -17.31 -1.35
CA GLU A 73 3.21 -16.69 -2.53
C GLU A 73 3.70 -15.27 -2.20
N HIS A 74 2.88 -14.46 -1.53
CA HIS A 74 3.30 -13.14 -1.06
C HIS A 74 4.49 -13.25 -0.09
N ALA A 75 4.49 -14.22 0.83
CA ALA A 75 5.59 -14.44 1.76
C ALA A 75 6.93 -14.72 1.05
N ARG A 76 6.93 -15.55 0.00
CA ARG A 76 8.12 -15.81 -0.81
C ARG A 76 8.62 -14.53 -1.50
N LEU A 77 7.72 -13.82 -2.20
CA LEU A 77 8.05 -12.58 -2.90
C LEU A 77 8.62 -11.52 -1.94
N VAL A 78 8.04 -11.38 -0.74
CA VAL A 78 8.56 -10.51 0.31
C VAL A 78 10.00 -10.87 0.69
N GLY A 79 10.31 -12.16 0.85
CA GLY A 79 11.68 -12.63 1.12
C GLY A 79 12.64 -12.29 -0.02
N ASP A 80 12.23 -12.54 -1.27
CA ASP A 80 13.03 -12.31 -2.47
C ASP A 80 13.38 -10.81 -2.66
N LEU A 81 12.49 -9.90 -2.24
CA LEU A 81 12.67 -8.45 -2.35
C LEU A 81 13.70 -7.86 -1.37
N VAL A 82 14.22 -8.62 -0.41
CA VAL A 82 15.08 -8.06 0.66
C VAL A 82 16.37 -7.46 0.09
N VAL A 83 16.95 -8.05 -0.94
CA VAL A 83 18.23 -7.61 -1.51
C VAL A 83 18.10 -6.22 -2.16
N GLN A 84 17.00 -5.99 -2.86
CA GLN A 84 16.72 -4.75 -3.59
C GLN A 84 16.22 -3.64 -2.67
N THR A 85 15.64 -3.99 -1.52
CA THR A 85 14.94 -3.03 -0.66
C THR A 85 15.69 -2.70 0.63
N ARG A 86 16.65 -3.53 1.05
CA ARG A 86 17.52 -3.27 2.21
C ARG A 86 18.29 -1.95 2.13
N PRO A 87 18.86 -1.53 0.97
CA PRO A 87 19.60 -0.26 0.89
C PRO A 87 18.76 0.99 1.20
N VAL A 88 17.44 0.91 1.04
CA VAL A 88 16.51 2.01 1.35
C VAL A 88 15.69 1.76 2.62
N GLY A 89 15.99 0.67 3.35
CA GLY A 89 15.41 0.41 4.67
C GLY A 89 13.93 0.01 4.69
N LEU A 90 13.39 -0.57 3.61
CA LEU A 90 11.97 -0.93 3.58
C LEU A 90 11.61 -1.96 4.66
N SER A 91 10.44 -1.78 5.26
CA SER A 91 9.85 -2.68 6.24
C SER A 91 9.31 -3.97 5.60
N LEU A 92 8.82 -4.89 6.44
CA LEU A 92 8.08 -6.06 5.96
C LEU A 92 6.76 -5.66 5.28
N GLY A 93 6.07 -4.65 5.81
CA GLY A 93 4.81 -4.13 5.25
C GLY A 93 5.00 -3.50 3.88
N ASP A 94 6.07 -2.72 3.72
CA ASP A 94 6.45 -2.13 2.44
C ASP A 94 6.70 -3.21 1.37
N ARG A 95 7.46 -4.25 1.74
CA ARG A 95 7.69 -5.39 0.85
C ARG A 95 6.41 -6.18 0.58
N ALA A 96 5.48 -6.28 1.54
CA ALA A 96 4.19 -6.95 1.33
C ALA A 96 3.34 -6.22 0.28
N CYS A 97 3.34 -4.88 0.28
CA CYS A 97 2.70 -4.08 -0.75
C CYS A 97 3.34 -4.28 -2.12
N LEU A 98 4.68 -4.26 -2.20
CA LEU A 98 5.40 -4.55 -3.44
C LEU A 98 5.13 -5.96 -3.96
N ALA A 99 5.13 -6.96 -3.08
CA ALA A 99 4.85 -8.36 -3.41
C ALA A 99 3.44 -8.52 -4.00
N LEU A 100 2.44 -7.85 -3.43
CA LEU A 100 1.08 -7.86 -3.98
C LEU A 100 1.04 -7.22 -5.38
N GLY A 101 1.75 -6.11 -5.57
CA GLY A 101 1.89 -5.47 -6.89
C GLY A 101 2.49 -6.41 -7.94
N LEU A 102 3.50 -7.19 -7.56
CA LEU A 102 4.12 -8.20 -8.43
C LEU A 102 3.15 -9.35 -8.75
N ALA A 103 2.50 -9.92 -7.74
CA ALA A 103 1.57 -11.04 -7.91
C ALA A 103 0.39 -10.66 -8.82
N LEU A 104 -0.16 -9.46 -8.65
CA LEU A 104 -1.27 -8.95 -9.46
C LEU A 104 -0.84 -8.33 -10.79
N LYS A 105 0.46 -8.20 -11.05
CA LYS A 105 1.02 -7.43 -12.18
C LYS A 105 0.43 -6.01 -12.25
N ALA A 106 0.29 -5.39 -11.09
CA ALA A 106 -0.37 -4.11 -10.88
C ALA A 106 0.63 -3.00 -10.56
N SER A 107 0.23 -1.76 -10.85
CA SER A 107 0.96 -0.58 -10.38
C SER A 107 0.81 -0.42 -8.87
N VAL A 108 1.87 0.00 -8.19
CA VAL A 108 1.88 0.26 -6.74
C VAL A 108 1.97 1.76 -6.48
N TYR A 109 1.17 2.27 -5.55
CA TYR A 109 1.15 3.67 -5.15
C TYR A 109 1.58 3.80 -3.69
N THR A 110 2.47 4.75 -3.42
CA THR A 110 2.99 5.04 -2.07
C THR A 110 3.21 6.54 -1.88
N ALA A 111 3.20 7.00 -0.64
CA ALA A 111 3.67 8.33 -0.26
C ALA A 111 5.15 8.34 0.18
N ASP A 112 5.82 7.18 0.22
CA ASP A 112 7.23 7.09 0.58
C ASP A 112 8.15 7.38 -0.63
N LYS A 113 8.91 8.47 -0.50
CA LYS A 113 9.89 8.92 -1.51
C LYS A 113 11.07 7.97 -1.68
N SER A 114 11.38 7.15 -0.67
CA SER A 114 12.47 6.19 -0.72
C SER A 114 12.29 5.17 -1.85
N TRP A 115 11.04 4.95 -2.30
CA TRP A 115 10.71 3.99 -3.35
C TRP A 115 11.00 4.49 -4.78
N LYS A 116 11.26 5.80 -4.97
CA LYS A 116 11.34 6.44 -6.29
C LYS A 116 12.36 5.81 -7.26
N LYS A 117 13.44 5.20 -6.72
CA LYS A 117 14.52 4.59 -7.53
C LYS A 117 14.55 3.06 -7.44
N LEU A 118 13.56 2.43 -6.82
CA LEU A 118 13.51 0.99 -6.68
C LEU A 118 13.31 0.30 -8.03
N LYS A 119 14.08 -0.76 -8.25
CA LYS A 119 13.97 -1.63 -9.43
C LYS A 119 13.59 -3.04 -8.98
N VAL A 120 12.30 -3.19 -8.70
CA VAL A 120 11.73 -4.42 -8.09
C VAL A 120 10.75 -5.15 -9.02
N GLY A 121 10.63 -4.73 -10.29
CA GLY A 121 9.74 -5.35 -11.28
C GLY A 121 8.28 -4.85 -11.24
N ALA A 122 7.88 -4.16 -10.18
CA ALA A 122 6.60 -3.46 -10.11
C ALA A 122 6.73 -2.02 -10.61
N ARG A 123 5.68 -1.49 -11.26
CA ARG A 123 5.60 -0.05 -11.59
C ARG A 123 5.19 0.71 -10.34
N ILE A 124 6.04 1.63 -9.88
CA ILE A 124 5.82 2.39 -8.64
C ILE A 124 5.45 3.84 -8.97
N HIS A 125 4.41 4.34 -8.32
CA HIS A 125 3.96 5.73 -8.36
C HIS A 125 4.09 6.35 -6.97
N VAL A 126 5.04 7.28 -6.81
CA VAL A 126 5.16 8.07 -5.59
C VAL A 126 4.24 9.28 -5.73
N ILE A 127 3.29 9.42 -4.80
CA ILE A 127 2.25 10.46 -4.92
C ILE A 127 2.73 11.84 -4.46
N ARG A 128 3.79 11.95 -3.64
CA ARG A 128 4.29 13.23 -3.11
C ARG A 128 5.78 13.27 -2.82
#